data_AF-A0A6J8C744-F1
#
_entry.id   AF-A0A6J8C744-F1
#
_cell.length_a   1.000
_cell.length_b   1.000
_cell.length_c   1.000
_cell.angle_alpha   90.00
_cell.angle_beta   90.00
_cell.angle_gamma   90.00
#
_symmetry.space_group_name_H-M   'P 1'
#
loop_
_entity.id
_entity.type
_entity.pdbx_description
1 polymer ?
#
loop_
_entity_poly.entity_id
_entity_poly.type
_entity_poly.pdbx_seq_one_letter_code
_entity_poly.pdbx_strand_id
1 'polypeptide(L)'
;MLYGFISISRRKPTWYQLKHCILRNFGGLPEEIVNPVDIFSRNLAHLVITNAEKTEFDPECSSTGMIQACLQGSSQSESETRYLLLLTENYGALTILQQKIFSMDNAEVVFGSSFPSDQEYTQVCRNINQIKVCMETGTTVILLNLENLYESLYDALNQYYIEFCGERFISCFGLGTHRVKCRVHKDFRLIVVAEKHVVYEKFPIPLINRLEKHFLSMNTMLTGEQIKLTDELTEWAKKFSAGKTPPRIGYRKIERKIGDAFIYYHDDTCSAVIHHICEKNKFSEQEIYPRKEQITTNSRIFAASEVEELCEFLPLRRENVTVLTLQQFHTEQQFSRKIKLCADRPTIV
;
A
#
# COMPACT_ATOMS: atom_id res chain seq x y z
N MET A 1 4.19 21.09 10.70
CA MET A 1 3.36 21.31 9.49
C MET A 1 2.88 22.75 9.34
N LEU A 2 1.85 23.24 10.06
CA LEU A 2 1.36 24.63 9.88
C LEU A 2 2.46 25.68 10.12
N TYR A 3 3.23 25.50 11.20
CA TYR A 3 4.41 26.32 11.49
C TYR A 3 5.45 26.27 10.36
N GLY A 4 5.65 25.10 9.74
CA GLY A 4 6.56 24.94 8.60
C GLY A 4 6.14 25.81 7.41
N PHE A 5 4.86 25.75 7.02
CA PHE A 5 4.32 26.60 5.95
C PHE A 5 4.43 28.10 6.29
N ILE A 6 4.18 28.49 7.54
CA ILE A 6 4.28 29.89 7.98
C ILE A 6 5.75 30.35 8.02
N SER A 7 6.68 29.48 8.44
CA SER A 7 8.11 29.82 8.51
C SER A 7 8.71 30.08 7.13
N ILE A 8 8.26 29.36 6.10
CA ILE A 8 8.69 29.49 4.71
C ILE A 8 7.99 30.67 4.02
N SER A 9 6.66 30.76 4.14
CA SER A 9 5.88 31.78 3.43
C SER A 9 5.87 33.15 4.12
N ARG A 10 6.15 33.20 5.44
CA ARG A 10 6.02 34.39 6.32
C ARG A 10 4.69 35.16 6.17
N ARG A 11 3.65 34.49 5.68
CA ARG A 11 2.31 35.06 5.43
C ARG A 11 1.26 34.27 6.20
N LYS A 12 0.05 34.82 6.29
CA LYS A 12 -1.10 34.07 6.81
C LYS A 12 -1.35 32.85 5.91
N PRO A 13 -1.58 31.65 6.48
CA PRO A 13 -1.78 30.44 5.70
C PRO A 13 -3.06 30.53 4.87
N THR A 14 -3.02 30.01 3.65
CA THR A 14 -4.22 29.89 2.80
C THR A 14 -5.17 28.83 3.33
N TRP A 15 -6.45 28.88 2.93
CA TRP A 15 -7.41 27.83 3.29
C TRP A 15 -6.97 26.46 2.76
N TYR A 16 -6.34 26.38 1.59
CA TYR A 16 -5.83 25.12 1.05
C TYR A 16 -4.66 24.55 1.85
N GLN A 17 -3.73 25.39 2.31
CA GLN A 17 -2.65 24.96 3.22
C GLN A 17 -3.21 24.47 4.56
N LEU A 18 -4.22 25.16 5.09
CA LEU A 18 -4.91 24.76 6.32
C LEU A 18 -5.68 23.44 6.11
N LYS A 19 -6.45 23.32 5.03
CA LYS A 19 -7.18 22.11 4.64
C LYS A 19 -6.22 20.93 4.49
N HIS A 20 -5.09 21.13 3.83
CA HIS A 20 -4.04 20.12 3.72
C HIS A 20 -3.48 19.72 5.09
N CYS A 21 -3.22 20.66 5.99
CA CYS A 21 -2.80 20.34 7.36
C CYS A 21 -3.87 19.56 8.15
N ILE A 22 -5.14 19.94 8.02
CA ILE A 22 -6.27 19.27 8.68
C ILE A 22 -6.40 17.84 8.16
N LEU A 23 -6.43 17.65 6.84
CA LEU A 23 -6.56 16.34 6.22
C LEU A 23 -5.40 15.42 6.56
N ARG A 24 -4.17 15.96 6.68
CA ARG A 24 -3.01 15.18 7.13
C ARG A 24 -3.12 14.74 8.59
N ASN A 25 -3.52 15.63 9.51
CA ASN A 25 -3.54 15.28 10.94
C ASN A 25 -4.80 14.51 11.38
N PHE A 26 -5.94 14.80 10.77
CA PHE A 26 -7.25 14.22 11.11
C PHE A 26 -7.78 13.27 10.03
N GLY A 27 -6.94 12.89 9.06
CA GLY A 27 -7.27 11.88 8.06
C GLY A 27 -7.53 10.50 8.65
N GLY A 28 -8.15 9.63 7.85
CA GLY A 28 -8.36 8.22 8.17
C GLY A 28 -9.51 7.91 9.14
N LEU A 29 -10.27 8.91 9.59
CA LEU A 29 -11.59 8.68 10.19
C LEU A 29 -12.57 8.30 9.08
N PRO A 30 -13.53 7.39 9.32
CA PRO A 30 -14.57 7.10 8.34
C PRO A 30 -15.33 8.40 8.06
N GLU A 31 -15.44 8.79 6.79
CA GLU A 31 -16.17 10.00 6.37
C GLU A 31 -17.64 9.99 6.85
N GLU A 32 -18.17 8.80 7.09
CA GLU A 32 -19.51 8.54 7.63
C GLU A 32 -19.71 9.05 9.07
N ILE A 33 -18.64 9.19 9.87
CA ILE A 33 -18.74 9.53 11.30
C ILE A 33 -18.44 11.01 11.52
N VAL A 34 -17.34 11.52 10.94
CA VAL A 34 -16.94 12.92 11.09
C VAL A 34 -16.17 13.38 9.85
N ASN A 35 -16.60 14.48 9.23
CA ASN A 35 -15.78 15.21 8.27
C ASN A 35 -15.01 16.35 8.98
N PRO A 36 -13.70 16.21 9.23
CA PRO A 36 -12.93 17.21 9.95
C PRO A 36 -12.91 18.55 9.22
N VAL A 37 -12.90 18.53 7.88
CA VAL A 37 -12.86 19.75 7.06
C VAL A 37 -14.11 20.59 7.29
N ASP A 38 -15.28 19.96 7.45
CA ASP A 38 -16.55 20.67 7.69
C ASP A 38 -16.64 21.26 9.09
N ILE A 39 -16.08 20.58 10.10
CA ILE A 39 -16.03 21.09 11.47
C ILE A 39 -15.08 22.29 11.55
N PHE A 40 -13.88 22.14 11.01
CA PHE A 40 -12.88 23.20 11.03
C PHE A 40 -13.28 24.38 10.13
N SER A 41 -13.98 24.15 8.99
CA SER A 41 -14.46 25.25 8.15
C SER A 41 -15.51 26.08 8.85
N ARG A 42 -16.47 25.46 9.54
CA ARG A 42 -17.48 26.17 10.35
C ARG A 42 -16.84 27.00 11.46
N ASN A 43 -15.86 26.45 12.15
CA ASN A 43 -15.21 27.13 13.28
C ASN A 43 -14.20 28.20 12.83
N LEU A 44 -13.56 28.04 11.68
CA LEU A 44 -12.48 28.93 11.19
C LEU A 44 -12.94 29.89 10.08
N ALA A 45 -14.23 29.92 9.75
CA ALA A 45 -14.83 30.83 8.77
C ALA A 45 -14.53 32.31 9.04
N HIS A 46 -14.22 32.68 10.29
CA HIS A 46 -13.88 34.04 10.71
C HIS A 46 -12.38 34.39 10.54
N LEU A 47 -11.50 33.42 10.31
CA LEU A 47 -10.03 33.61 10.26
C LEU A 47 -9.45 33.48 8.85
N VAL A 48 -10.12 32.74 7.96
CA VAL A 48 -9.59 32.40 6.62
C VAL A 48 -10.71 32.51 5.59
N ILE A 49 -10.41 33.15 4.45
CA ILE A 49 -11.33 33.20 3.30
C ILE A 49 -11.40 31.80 2.70
N THR A 50 -12.53 31.10 2.88
CA THR A 50 -12.76 29.74 2.39
C THR A 50 -12.90 29.66 0.86
N ASN A 51 -13.12 30.81 0.19
CA ASN A 51 -13.41 30.92 -1.24
C ASN A 51 -12.24 31.49 -2.06
N ALA A 52 -11.00 31.40 -1.57
CA ALA A 52 -9.84 31.79 -2.37
C ALA A 52 -9.65 30.82 -3.55
N GLU A 53 -9.29 31.32 -4.72
CA GLU A 53 -8.94 30.49 -5.89
C GLU A 53 -7.66 29.69 -5.62
N LYS A 54 -7.58 28.46 -6.14
CA LYS A 54 -6.41 27.59 -6.02
C LYS A 54 -5.23 28.25 -6.74
N THR A 55 -4.18 28.60 -6.01
CA THR A 55 -2.93 29.12 -6.58
C THR A 55 -1.94 27.99 -6.86
N GLU A 56 -0.96 28.21 -7.75
CA GLU A 56 0.10 27.22 -8.07
C GLU A 56 0.95 26.80 -6.86
N PHE A 57 0.92 27.60 -5.78
CA PHE A 57 1.61 27.32 -4.51
C PHE A 57 0.76 26.55 -3.50
N ASP A 58 -0.50 26.21 -3.83
CA ASP A 58 -1.38 25.45 -2.94
C ASP A 58 -1.16 23.94 -3.10
N PRO A 59 -0.97 23.20 -1.99
CA PRO A 59 -0.73 21.77 -2.03
C PRO A 59 -1.95 21.00 -2.56
N GLU A 60 -1.71 19.94 -3.32
CA GLU A 60 -2.77 19.04 -3.74
C GLU A 60 -3.39 18.31 -2.55
N CYS A 61 -4.67 18.60 -2.30
CA CYS A 61 -5.44 17.97 -1.23
C CYS A 61 -6.04 16.60 -1.62
N SER A 62 -5.67 16.05 -2.78
CA SER A 62 -6.03 14.66 -3.16
C SER A 62 -5.24 13.68 -2.30
N SER A 63 -5.80 12.51 -1.96
CA SER A 63 -5.07 11.51 -1.15
C SER A 63 -3.77 11.06 -1.84
N THR A 64 -3.69 11.13 -3.17
CA THR A 64 -2.45 10.93 -3.93
C THR A 64 -1.40 11.99 -3.64
N GLY A 65 -1.80 13.27 -3.71
CA GLY A 65 -0.94 14.42 -3.47
C GLY A 65 -0.52 14.51 -2.01
N MET A 66 -1.39 14.11 -1.08
CA MET A 66 -1.07 14.03 0.34
C MET A 66 -0.03 12.94 0.63
N ILE A 67 -0.20 11.74 0.07
CA ILE A 67 0.78 10.65 0.20
C ILE A 67 2.11 11.06 -0.46
N GLN A 68 2.06 11.67 -1.64
CA GLN A 68 3.26 12.14 -2.33
C GLN A 68 4.00 13.24 -1.54
N ALA A 69 3.28 14.19 -0.96
CA ALA A 69 3.86 15.19 -0.06
C ALA A 69 4.44 14.54 1.22
N CYS A 70 3.83 13.46 1.70
CA CYS A 70 4.36 12.64 2.80
C CYS A 70 5.55 11.78 2.41
N LEU A 71 5.80 11.52 1.12
CA LEU A 71 6.90 10.70 0.62
C LEU A 71 8.10 11.53 0.15
N GLN A 72 7.85 12.68 -0.47
CA GLN A 72 8.93 13.50 -1.01
C GLN A 72 9.60 14.34 0.07
N GLY A 73 8.86 14.72 1.11
CA GLY A 73 9.40 15.59 2.15
C GLY A 73 9.61 16.98 1.63
N SER A 74 9.15 17.95 2.41
CA SER A 74 9.63 19.30 2.21
C SER A 74 11.09 19.31 2.64
N SER A 75 12.02 19.26 1.68
CA SER A 75 13.48 19.30 1.87
C SER A 75 13.98 20.56 2.60
N GLN A 76 13.05 21.40 3.07
CA GLN A 76 13.27 22.71 3.64
C GLN A 76 12.59 22.92 5.01
N SER A 77 11.83 21.95 5.54
CA SER A 77 11.22 22.10 6.87
C SER A 77 11.76 21.05 7.83
N GLU A 78 12.47 21.49 8.87
CA GLU A 78 12.91 20.71 10.03
C GLU A 78 11.75 20.08 10.83
N SER A 79 10.48 20.31 10.44
CA SER A 79 9.35 19.65 11.08
C SER A 79 9.22 18.23 10.58
N GLU A 80 9.76 17.29 11.35
CA GLU A 80 9.54 15.86 11.15
C GLU A 80 8.03 15.59 11.11
N THR A 81 7.58 15.04 9.99
CA THR A 81 6.22 14.56 9.85
C THR A 81 6.13 13.16 10.45
N ARG A 82 4.97 12.84 11.02
CA ARG A 82 4.71 11.49 11.54
C ARG A 82 4.81 10.46 10.41
N TYR A 83 5.14 9.24 10.77
CA TYR A 83 5.11 8.11 9.83
C TYR A 83 3.68 7.82 9.37
N LEU A 84 3.55 7.22 8.21
CA LEU A 84 2.29 7.08 7.50
C LEU A 84 1.60 5.75 7.85
N LEU A 85 0.31 5.77 8.18
CA LEU A 85 -0.57 4.60 8.25
C LEU A 85 -1.58 4.68 7.11
N LEU A 86 -1.41 3.80 6.13
CA LEU A 86 -2.32 3.62 5.02
C LEU A 86 -3.37 2.57 5.38
N LEU A 87 -4.59 3.05 5.54
CA LEU A 87 -5.78 2.24 5.74
C LEU A 87 -6.34 1.85 4.39
N THR A 88 -6.41 0.55 4.13
CA THR A 88 -6.82 0.02 2.84
C THR A 88 -7.98 -0.95 3.00
N GLU A 89 -8.75 -1.12 1.94
CA GLU A 89 -9.76 -2.18 1.84
C GLU A 89 -9.28 -3.19 0.78
N ASN A 90 -9.31 -4.48 1.13
CA ASN A 90 -8.93 -5.60 0.25
C ASN A 90 -7.52 -5.52 -0.36
N TYR A 91 -6.56 -4.87 0.33
CA TYR A 91 -5.22 -4.61 -0.19
C TYR A 91 -5.17 -3.92 -1.57
N GLY A 92 -6.26 -3.32 -2.07
CA GLY A 92 -6.29 -2.72 -3.42
C GLY A 92 -5.26 -1.58 -3.58
N ALA A 93 -4.99 -0.89 -2.49
CA ALA A 93 -3.95 0.11 -2.38
C ALA A 93 -2.52 -0.42 -2.61
N LEU A 94 -2.24 -1.71 -2.39
CA LEU A 94 -0.90 -2.26 -2.59
C LEU A 94 -0.46 -2.19 -4.04
N THR A 95 -1.35 -2.47 -4.98
CA THR A 95 -1.05 -2.41 -6.41
C THR A 95 -0.69 -0.99 -6.82
N ILE A 96 -1.45 -0.01 -6.33
CA ILE A 96 -1.21 1.42 -6.58
C ILE A 96 0.09 1.87 -5.92
N LEU A 97 0.30 1.46 -4.67
CA LEU A 97 1.50 1.76 -3.92
C LEU A 97 2.70 1.21 -4.65
N GLN A 98 2.67 -0.06 -5.05
CA GLN A 98 3.70 -0.68 -5.87
C GLN A 98 3.97 0.14 -7.12
N GLN A 99 2.97 0.52 -7.90
CA GLN A 99 3.19 1.31 -9.12
C GLN A 99 3.89 2.64 -8.85
N LYS A 100 3.49 3.37 -7.80
CA LYS A 100 4.09 4.65 -7.43
C LYS A 100 5.45 4.51 -6.72
N ILE A 101 5.64 3.42 -6.00
CA ILE A 101 6.83 3.11 -5.22
C ILE A 101 7.90 2.48 -6.11
N PHE A 102 7.54 1.71 -7.14
CA PHE A 102 8.47 1.23 -8.15
C PHE A 102 9.05 2.39 -8.96
N SER A 103 8.37 3.53 -9.06
CA SER A 103 8.96 4.77 -9.57
C SER A 103 9.95 5.44 -8.60
N MET A 104 10.06 4.96 -7.35
CA MET A 104 11.02 5.44 -6.35
C MET A 104 12.13 4.40 -6.14
N ASP A 105 13.33 4.68 -6.65
CA ASP A 105 14.48 3.78 -6.55
C ASP A 105 14.91 3.44 -5.09
N ASN A 106 14.45 4.22 -4.11
CA ASN A 106 14.87 4.15 -2.70
C ASN A 106 13.78 3.63 -1.75
N ALA A 107 12.99 2.64 -2.16
CA ALA A 107 11.95 2.05 -1.31
C ALA A 107 12.08 0.53 -1.17
N GLU A 108 12.04 0.04 0.07
CA GLU A 108 12.02 -1.38 0.40
C GLU A 108 10.69 -1.79 1.03
N VAL A 109 10.14 -2.91 0.54
CA VAL A 109 8.92 -3.51 1.09
C VAL A 109 9.29 -4.67 2.00
N VAL A 110 8.90 -4.58 3.27
CA VAL A 110 9.08 -5.64 4.28
C VAL A 110 7.73 -6.32 4.50
N PHE A 111 7.68 -7.61 4.20
CA PHE A 111 6.49 -8.42 4.35
C PHE A 111 6.53 -9.22 5.65
N GLY A 112 5.39 -9.30 6.34
CA GLY A 112 5.16 -10.32 7.35
C GLY A 112 4.93 -11.66 6.68
N SER A 113 5.90 -12.58 6.83
CA SER A 113 5.75 -13.95 6.32
C SER A 113 4.54 -14.63 6.98
N SER A 114 3.61 -15.10 6.15
CA SER A 114 2.46 -15.90 6.57
C SER A 114 2.76 -17.41 6.53
N PHE A 115 4.01 -17.82 6.30
CA PHE A 115 4.37 -19.23 6.26
C PHE A 115 4.28 -19.85 7.67
N PRO A 116 3.73 -21.07 7.80
CA PRO A 116 3.39 -21.67 9.09
C PRO A 116 4.60 -21.92 9.99
N SER A 117 5.79 -22.11 9.42
CA SER A 117 7.02 -22.33 10.18
C SER A 117 7.87 -21.06 10.37
N ASP A 118 7.43 -19.90 9.86
CA ASP A 118 8.16 -18.63 9.91
C ASP A 118 7.63 -17.65 10.97
N GLN A 119 6.76 -18.12 11.86
CA GLN A 119 6.33 -17.33 13.03
C GLN A 119 7.40 -17.25 14.14
N GLU A 120 8.62 -17.70 13.85
CA GLU A 120 9.73 -17.70 14.80
C GLU A 120 10.36 -16.31 14.95
N TYR A 121 10.84 -16.05 16.18
CA TYR A 121 11.66 -14.89 16.56
C TYR A 121 12.80 -14.59 15.59
N THR A 122 13.34 -15.60 14.90
CA THR A 122 14.41 -15.45 13.90
C THR A 122 14.01 -14.58 12.72
N GLN A 123 12.78 -14.66 12.23
CA GLN A 123 12.29 -13.83 11.13
C GLN A 123 12.01 -12.39 11.60
N VAL A 124 11.49 -12.25 12.82
CA VAL A 124 11.34 -10.95 13.48
C VAL A 124 12.70 -10.24 13.60
N CYS A 125 13.74 -10.93 14.04
CA CYS A 125 15.11 -10.40 14.07
C CYS A 125 15.60 -9.91 12.70
N ARG A 126 15.31 -10.67 11.64
CA ARG A 126 15.75 -10.32 10.28
C ARG A 126 15.03 -9.09 9.75
N ASN A 127 13.71 -9.05 9.91
CA ASN A 127 12.92 -7.90 9.49
C ASN A 127 13.35 -6.64 10.26
N ILE A 128 13.62 -6.77 11.56
CA ILE A 128 14.19 -5.69 12.37
C ILE A 128 15.54 -5.23 11.83
N ASN A 129 16.45 -6.17 11.54
CA ASN A 129 17.78 -5.83 11.02
C ASN A 129 17.70 -5.17 9.63
N GLN A 130 16.77 -5.61 8.78
CA GLN A 130 16.54 -4.97 7.49
C GLN A 130 16.04 -3.53 7.68
N ILE A 131 15.04 -3.33 8.54
CA ILE A 131 14.53 -1.99 8.88
C ILE A 131 15.65 -1.11 9.44
N LYS A 132 16.53 -1.67 10.29
CA LYS A 132 17.69 -0.96 10.83
C LYS A 132 18.64 -0.50 9.72
N VAL A 133 18.98 -1.37 8.78
CA VAL A 133 19.83 -0.99 7.64
C VAL A 133 19.16 0.12 6.83
N CYS A 134 17.85 0.02 6.60
CA CYS A 134 17.09 1.07 5.91
C CYS A 134 17.07 2.40 6.67
N MET A 135 17.00 2.36 8.00
CA MET A 135 17.11 3.57 8.84
C MET A 135 18.47 4.24 8.71
N GLU A 136 19.54 3.46 8.60
CA GLU A 136 20.90 3.97 8.44
C GLU A 136 21.16 4.53 7.03
N THR A 137 20.62 3.89 5.99
CA THR A 137 20.79 4.33 4.59
C THR A 137 19.80 5.43 4.18
N GLY A 138 18.69 5.58 4.91
CA GLY A 138 17.63 6.53 4.57
C GLY A 138 16.67 6.04 3.50
N THR A 139 16.58 4.73 3.27
CA THR A 139 15.60 4.16 2.36
C THR A 139 14.21 4.16 3.00
N THR A 140 13.18 4.38 2.17
CA THR A 140 11.79 4.33 2.64
C THR A 140 11.36 2.89 2.85
N VAL A 141 10.77 2.59 4.01
CA VAL A 141 10.29 1.24 4.33
C VAL A 141 8.77 1.17 4.30
N ILE A 142 8.24 0.17 3.60
CA ILE A 142 6.81 -0.15 3.58
C ILE A 142 6.60 -1.46 4.34
N LEU A 143 5.86 -1.37 5.44
CA LEU A 143 5.54 -2.48 6.32
C LEU A 143 4.17 -3.06 5.95
N LEU A 144 4.14 -4.36 5.68
CA LEU A 144 2.93 -5.10 5.33
C LEU A 144 2.68 -6.23 6.31
N ASN A 145 1.52 -6.20 6.98
CA ASN A 145 1.04 -7.29 7.82
C ASN A 145 2.05 -7.75 8.90
N LEU A 146 2.71 -6.80 9.59
CA LEU A 146 3.75 -7.07 10.59
C LEU A 146 3.26 -6.78 12.01
N GLU A 147 2.32 -7.58 12.51
CA GLU A 147 1.79 -7.47 13.88
C GLU A 147 2.89 -7.63 14.95
N ASN A 148 3.79 -8.58 14.75
CA ASN A 148 4.83 -8.94 15.70
C ASN A 148 5.95 -7.90 15.83
N LEU A 149 6.04 -6.93 14.91
CA LEU A 149 7.07 -5.89 14.96
C LEU A 149 6.60 -4.63 15.70
N TYR A 150 5.30 -4.45 15.94
CA TYR A 150 4.79 -3.20 16.49
C TYR A 150 5.29 -2.92 17.91
N GLU A 151 5.52 -3.96 18.73
CA GLU A 151 6.15 -3.79 20.04
C GLU A 151 7.57 -3.22 19.93
N SER A 152 8.34 -3.71 18.96
CA SER A 152 9.73 -3.28 18.73
C SER A 152 9.82 -1.92 18.04
N LEU A 153 8.85 -1.58 17.19
CA LEU A 153 8.77 -0.31 16.48
C LEU A 153 8.22 0.83 17.35
N TYR A 154 7.64 0.53 18.53
CA TYR A 154 7.04 1.55 19.40
C TYR A 154 8.01 2.68 19.73
N ASP A 155 9.26 2.36 20.06
CA ASP A 155 10.31 3.34 20.37
C ASP A 155 10.74 4.13 19.12
N ALA A 156 10.69 3.51 17.93
CA ALA A 156 10.99 4.17 16.65
C ALA A 156 9.91 5.19 16.27
N LEU A 157 8.64 4.80 16.43
CA LEU A 157 7.48 5.62 16.08
C LEU A 157 7.28 6.82 17.02
N ASN A 158 7.88 6.77 18.21
CA ASN A 158 7.88 7.89 19.15
C ASN A 158 8.71 9.08 18.67
N GLN A 159 9.63 8.91 17.70
CA GLN A 159 10.47 9.99 17.18
C GLN A 159 11.26 10.76 18.27
N TYR A 160 11.60 10.11 19.39
CA TYR A 160 12.51 10.68 20.39
C TYR A 160 13.96 10.48 19.94
N TYR A 161 14.46 11.42 19.15
CA TYR A 161 15.85 11.43 18.70
C TYR A 161 16.79 12.03 19.75
N ILE A 162 17.94 11.38 19.95
CA ILE A 162 19.10 11.94 20.63
C ILE A 162 20.05 12.39 19.53
N GLU A 163 20.28 13.69 19.42
CA GLU A 163 21.22 14.23 18.43
C GLU A 163 22.65 14.20 19.00
N PHE A 164 23.56 13.56 18.28
CA PHE A 164 24.97 13.48 18.64
C PHE A 164 25.80 13.77 17.39
N CYS A 165 26.69 14.78 17.45
CA CYS A 165 27.54 15.20 16.33
C CYS A 165 26.80 15.51 15.00
N GLY A 166 25.57 16.03 15.07
CA GLY A 166 24.76 16.34 13.87
C GLY A 166 24.08 15.12 13.23
N GLU A 167 24.27 13.93 13.82
CA GLU A 167 23.56 12.71 13.48
C GLU A 167 22.46 12.42 14.51
N ARG A 168 21.31 11.96 14.03
CA ARG A 168 20.17 11.60 14.88
C ARG A 168 20.26 10.13 15.23
N PHE A 169 20.25 9.83 16.52
CA PHE A 169 20.18 8.47 17.04
C PHE A 169 18.80 8.26 17.66
N ILE A 170 18.10 7.21 17.24
CA ILE A 170 16.97 6.70 18.01
C ILE A 170 17.49 5.55 18.87
N SER A 171 16.92 5.39 20.06
CA SER A 171 17.00 4.12 20.80
C SER A 171 16.15 3.06 20.07
N CYS A 172 16.62 2.61 18.92
CA CYS A 172 15.89 1.67 18.09
C CYS A 172 16.48 0.27 18.29
N PHE A 173 15.65 -0.63 18.82
CA PHE A 173 15.81 -2.08 18.83
C PHE A 173 16.48 -2.70 20.05
N GLY A 174 15.65 -3.38 20.83
CA GLY A 174 16.04 -4.58 21.54
C GLY A 174 15.01 -5.66 21.33
N LEU A 175 15.45 -6.83 20.87
CA LEU A 175 14.61 -8.01 20.99
C LEU A 175 14.60 -8.42 22.47
N GLY A 176 13.48 -8.20 23.15
CA GLY A 176 13.39 -8.41 24.59
C GLY A 176 14.09 -7.31 25.40
N THR A 177 15.15 -7.64 26.14
CA THR A 177 15.76 -6.75 27.15
C THR A 177 16.94 -5.91 26.63
N HIS A 178 17.43 -6.13 25.41
CA HIS A 178 18.69 -5.53 24.92
C HIS A 178 18.47 -4.31 24.01
N ARG A 179 18.31 -3.12 24.56
CA ARG A 179 18.12 -1.89 23.76
C ARG A 179 19.43 -1.38 23.15
N VAL A 180 19.48 -1.26 21.83
CA VAL A 180 20.60 -0.70 21.05
C VAL A 180 20.20 0.65 20.47
N LYS A 181 21.15 1.55 20.28
CA LYS A 181 20.94 2.83 19.58
C LYS A 181 21.25 2.64 18.10
N CYS A 182 20.35 3.11 17.24
CA CYS A 182 20.54 3.07 15.79
C CYS A 182 20.54 4.50 15.24
N ARG A 183 21.41 4.74 14.26
CA ARG A 183 21.45 6.00 13.53
C ARG A 183 20.26 6.06 12.58
N VAL A 184 19.59 7.20 12.51
CA VAL A 184 18.46 7.43 11.61
C VAL A 184 18.78 8.57 10.66
N HIS A 185 18.67 8.26 9.38
CA HIS A 185 18.85 9.22 8.30
C HIS A 185 17.67 10.20 8.25
N LYS A 186 17.92 11.46 7.87
CA LYS A 186 16.89 12.52 7.83
C LYS A 186 15.82 12.26 6.75
N ASP A 187 16.20 11.52 5.70
CA ASP A 187 15.30 11.17 4.60
C ASP A 187 14.54 9.85 4.83
N PHE A 188 14.81 9.15 5.94
CA PHE A 188 14.14 7.90 6.25
C PHE A 188 12.63 8.12 6.45
N ARG A 189 11.82 7.28 5.80
CA ARG A 189 10.37 7.29 5.95
C ARG A 189 9.85 5.87 6.15
N LEU A 190 8.78 5.79 6.91
CA LEU A 190 8.10 4.54 7.22
C LEU A 190 6.63 4.67 6.88
N ILE A 191 6.14 3.68 6.15
CA ILE A 191 4.75 3.53 5.74
C ILE A 191 4.25 2.19 6.27
N VAL A 192 3.22 2.22 7.10
CA VAL A 192 2.50 1.02 7.53
C VAL A 192 1.27 0.91 6.64
N VAL A 193 1.09 -0.23 5.99
CA VAL A 193 -0.10 -0.52 5.20
C VAL A 193 -0.87 -1.61 5.92
N ALA A 194 -2.13 -1.33 6.26
CA ALA A 194 -2.97 -2.25 7.00
C ALA A 194 -4.43 -2.16 6.54
N GLU A 195 -5.15 -3.25 6.72
CA GLU A 195 -6.59 -3.28 6.45
C GLU A 195 -7.35 -2.51 7.54
N LYS A 196 -8.40 -1.80 7.12
CA LYS A 196 -9.22 -0.99 8.01
C LYS A 196 -9.71 -1.76 9.25
N HIS A 197 -10.24 -2.97 9.05
CA HIS A 197 -10.78 -3.80 10.13
C HIS A 197 -9.68 -4.24 11.12
N VAL A 198 -8.51 -4.66 10.61
CA VAL A 198 -7.36 -5.05 11.44
C VAL A 198 -6.88 -3.89 12.32
N VAL A 199 -6.84 -2.67 11.77
CA VAL A 199 -6.42 -1.50 12.54
C VAL A 199 -7.40 -1.19 13.67
N TYR A 200 -8.71 -1.26 13.43
CA TYR A 200 -9.69 -0.95 14.47
C TYR A 200 -9.80 -2.04 15.55
N GLU A 201 -9.57 -3.30 15.20
CA GLU A 201 -9.71 -4.42 16.14
C GLU A 201 -8.43 -4.74 16.90
N LYS A 202 -7.29 -4.77 16.22
CA LYS A 202 -6.04 -5.29 16.79
C LYS A 202 -5.04 -4.22 17.20
N PHE A 203 -5.06 -3.04 16.55
CA PHE A 203 -4.00 -2.07 16.81
C PHE A 203 -4.25 -1.33 18.13
N PRO A 204 -3.23 -1.21 18.98
CA PRO A 204 -3.37 -0.46 20.21
C PRO A 204 -3.55 1.04 19.89
N ILE A 205 -4.53 1.68 20.53
CA ILE A 205 -4.86 3.11 20.34
C ILE A 205 -3.62 4.03 20.41
N PRO A 206 -2.64 3.83 21.32
CA PRO A 206 -1.43 4.63 21.36
C PRO A 206 -0.56 4.56 20.08
N LEU A 207 -0.60 3.46 19.34
CA LEU A 207 0.13 3.31 18.07
C LEU A 207 -0.58 4.11 16.97
N ILE A 208 -1.91 3.95 16.89
CA ILE A 208 -2.77 4.63 15.92
C ILE A 208 -2.63 6.16 16.02
N ASN A 209 -2.54 6.69 17.24
CA ASN A 209 -2.45 8.14 17.48
C ASN A 209 -1.09 8.76 17.14
N ARG A 210 -0.05 7.93 16.96
CA ARG A 210 1.30 8.39 16.58
C ARG A 210 1.51 8.43 15.08
N LEU A 211 0.73 7.67 14.33
CA LEU A 211 0.82 7.60 12.88
C LEU A 211 -0.11 8.64 12.23
N GLU A 212 0.32 9.16 11.09
CA GLU A 212 -0.50 9.96 10.19
C GLU A 212 -1.40 9.03 9.39
N LYS A 213 -2.73 9.13 9.54
CA LYS A 213 -3.66 8.16 8.96
C LYS A 213 -4.22 8.66 7.65
N HIS A 214 -4.13 7.84 6.61
CA HIS A 214 -4.76 8.13 5.32
C HIS A 214 -5.56 6.92 4.87
N PHE A 215 -6.79 7.17 4.45
CA PHE A 215 -7.63 6.14 3.85
C PHE A 215 -7.39 6.12 2.34
N LEU A 216 -7.10 4.93 1.83
CA LEU A 216 -6.81 4.70 0.42
C LEU A 216 -7.70 3.56 -0.08
N SER A 217 -8.73 3.95 -0.83
CA SER A 217 -9.56 3.04 -1.62
C SER A 217 -9.32 3.31 -3.11
N MET A 218 -9.51 2.30 -3.96
CA MET A 218 -9.41 2.47 -5.42
C MET A 218 -10.32 3.61 -5.91
N ASN A 219 -11.50 3.75 -5.30
CA ASN A 219 -12.49 4.78 -5.67
C ASN A 219 -11.99 6.20 -5.38
N THR A 220 -11.24 6.40 -4.29
CA THR A 220 -10.71 7.73 -3.92
C THR A 220 -9.62 8.23 -4.87
N MET A 221 -9.05 7.35 -5.69
CA MET A 221 -7.93 7.63 -6.58
C MET A 221 -8.35 7.86 -8.03
N LEU A 222 -9.59 7.48 -8.39
CA LEU A 222 -10.10 7.66 -9.73
C LEU A 222 -10.41 9.13 -9.99
N THR A 223 -10.10 9.60 -11.21
CA THR A 223 -10.59 10.90 -11.67
C THR A 223 -12.12 10.87 -11.80
N GLY A 224 -12.77 12.04 -11.74
CA GLY A 224 -14.22 12.12 -11.87
C GLY A 224 -14.79 11.48 -13.15
N GLU A 225 -13.99 11.40 -14.22
CA GLU A 225 -14.34 10.69 -15.46
C GLU A 225 -14.24 9.17 -15.30
N GLN A 226 -13.20 8.67 -14.64
CA GLN A 226 -13.02 7.25 -14.36
C GLN A 226 -14.09 6.72 -13.39
N ILE A 227 -14.54 7.55 -12.44
CA ILE A 227 -15.66 7.19 -11.54
C ILE A 227 -16.93 6.92 -12.34
N LYS A 228 -17.27 7.79 -13.31
CA LYS A 228 -18.46 7.58 -14.17
C LYS A 228 -18.35 6.27 -14.96
N LEU A 229 -17.18 5.99 -15.54
CA LEU A 229 -16.94 4.73 -16.24
C LEU A 229 -17.06 3.52 -15.30
N THR A 230 -16.66 3.68 -14.04
CA THR A 230 -16.76 2.63 -13.02
C THR A 230 -18.21 2.33 -12.67
N ASP A 231 -19.04 3.37 -12.56
CA ASP A 231 -20.47 3.22 -12.34
C ASP A 231 -21.15 2.52 -13.52
N GLU A 232 -20.82 2.92 -14.75
CA GLU A 232 -21.33 2.28 -15.97
C GLU A 232 -20.92 0.80 -16.06
N LEU A 233 -19.66 0.49 -15.74
CA LEU A 233 -19.14 -0.88 -15.74
C LEU A 233 -19.81 -1.73 -14.65
N THR A 234 -20.06 -1.14 -13.47
CA THR A 234 -20.74 -1.81 -12.36
C THR A 234 -22.20 -2.09 -12.69
N GLU A 235 -22.89 -1.15 -13.35
CA GLU A 235 -24.23 -1.39 -13.88
C GLU A 235 -24.24 -2.49 -14.95
N TRP A 236 -23.25 -2.49 -15.84
CA TRP A 236 -23.11 -3.53 -16.85
C TRP A 236 -22.90 -4.90 -16.21
N ALA A 237 -22.02 -5.01 -15.21
CA ALA A 237 -21.78 -6.26 -14.48
C ALA A 237 -23.05 -6.76 -13.78
N LYS A 238 -23.84 -5.86 -13.18
CA LYS A 238 -25.16 -6.18 -12.60
C LYS A 238 -26.17 -6.67 -13.64
N LYS A 239 -26.22 -6.03 -14.82
CA LYS A 239 -27.09 -6.46 -15.93
C LYS A 239 -26.67 -7.84 -16.47
N PHE A 240 -25.36 -8.09 -16.54
CA PHE A 240 -24.79 -9.37 -16.96
C PHE A 240 -25.12 -10.50 -15.98
N SER A 241 -24.95 -10.27 -14.68
CA SER A 241 -25.28 -11.27 -13.64
C SER A 241 -26.79 -11.54 -13.54
N ALA A 242 -27.62 -10.53 -13.84
CA ALA A 242 -29.08 -10.64 -13.87
C ALA A 242 -29.64 -11.37 -15.10
N GLY A 243 -28.78 -11.98 -15.94
CA GLY A 243 -29.16 -12.69 -17.16
C GLY A 243 -30.38 -13.59 -16.96
N LYS A 244 -31.43 -13.34 -17.77
CA LYS A 244 -32.69 -14.08 -17.76
C LYS A 244 -32.48 -15.50 -18.31
N THR A 245 -32.04 -16.43 -17.48
CA THR A 245 -32.23 -17.85 -17.82
C THR A 245 -33.68 -18.23 -17.53
N PRO A 246 -34.41 -18.84 -18.49
CA PRO A 246 -35.75 -19.34 -18.21
C PRO A 246 -35.68 -20.33 -17.03
N PRO A 247 -36.69 -20.37 -16.15
CA PRO A 247 -36.71 -21.30 -15.04
C PRO A 247 -36.64 -22.73 -15.59
N ARG A 248 -35.50 -23.40 -15.42
CA ARG A 248 -35.41 -24.84 -15.63
C ARG A 248 -36.26 -25.50 -14.54
N ILE A 249 -37.29 -26.23 -14.97
CA ILE A 249 -38.24 -26.97 -14.12
C ILE A 249 -37.46 -27.77 -13.08
N GLY A 250 -37.71 -27.51 -11.79
CA GLY A 250 -37.17 -28.27 -10.66
C GLY A 250 -35.99 -27.64 -9.90
N TYR A 251 -35.39 -26.54 -10.37
CA TYR A 251 -34.30 -25.86 -9.65
C TYR A 251 -34.78 -24.61 -8.91
N ARG A 252 -34.43 -24.48 -7.61
CA ARG A 252 -34.66 -23.27 -6.81
C ARG A 252 -34.12 -22.05 -7.57
N LYS A 253 -34.85 -20.93 -7.50
CA LYS A 253 -34.41 -19.62 -7.99
C LYS A 253 -33.20 -19.19 -7.17
N ILE A 254 -32.00 -19.57 -7.60
CA ILE A 254 -30.75 -19.12 -6.98
C ILE A 254 -30.59 -17.66 -7.42
N GLU A 255 -30.62 -16.75 -6.45
CA GLU A 255 -30.22 -15.36 -6.68
C GLU A 255 -28.72 -15.38 -7.03
N ARG A 256 -28.42 -15.21 -8.32
CA ARG A 256 -27.03 -15.13 -8.78
C ARG A 256 -26.43 -13.83 -8.32
N LYS A 257 -25.38 -13.90 -7.51
CA LYS A 257 -24.59 -12.73 -7.14
C LYS A 257 -23.60 -12.44 -8.27
N ILE A 258 -23.09 -11.20 -8.31
CA ILE A 258 -22.07 -10.80 -9.30
C ILE A 258 -20.82 -11.69 -9.18
N GLY A 259 -20.47 -12.09 -7.95
CA GLY A 259 -19.38 -13.02 -7.66
C GLY A 259 -19.56 -14.44 -8.21
N ASP A 260 -20.75 -14.83 -8.66
CA ASP A 260 -20.96 -16.13 -9.33
C ASP A 260 -20.62 -16.06 -10.83
N ALA A 261 -20.74 -14.87 -11.43
CA ALA A 261 -20.43 -14.64 -12.84
C ALA A 261 -18.96 -14.27 -13.04
N PHE A 262 -18.40 -13.53 -12.10
CA PHE A 262 -17.02 -13.05 -12.13
C PHE A 262 -16.27 -13.60 -10.92
N ILE A 263 -15.29 -14.46 -11.19
CA ILE A 263 -14.44 -15.04 -10.14
C ILE A 263 -13.63 -13.92 -9.49
N TYR A 264 -13.58 -13.88 -8.16
CA TYR A 264 -12.92 -12.83 -7.36
C TYR A 264 -13.51 -11.42 -7.52
N TYR A 265 -14.81 -11.31 -7.86
CA TYR A 265 -15.45 -10.01 -7.90
C TYR A 265 -15.68 -9.45 -6.50
N HIS A 266 -15.03 -8.32 -6.24
CA HIS A 266 -15.23 -7.41 -5.12
C HIS A 266 -15.73 -6.05 -5.61
N ASP A 267 -16.23 -5.21 -4.69
CA ASP A 267 -16.77 -3.89 -5.05
C ASP A 267 -15.70 -2.97 -5.69
N ASP A 268 -14.42 -3.15 -5.33
CA ASP A 268 -13.30 -2.40 -5.91
C ASP A 268 -12.81 -2.92 -7.28
N THR A 269 -13.37 -4.03 -7.78
CA THR A 269 -12.85 -4.69 -8.99
C THR A 269 -13.03 -3.83 -10.23
N CYS A 270 -14.20 -3.20 -10.39
CA CYS A 270 -14.48 -2.31 -11.52
C CYS A 270 -13.48 -1.15 -11.55
N SER A 271 -13.23 -0.56 -10.39
CA SER A 271 -12.29 0.54 -10.19
C SER A 271 -10.86 0.11 -10.52
N ALA A 272 -10.46 -1.09 -10.10
CA ALA A 272 -9.15 -1.65 -10.39
C ALA A 272 -8.94 -1.93 -11.89
N VAL A 273 -9.96 -2.45 -12.57
CA VAL A 273 -9.90 -2.72 -14.03
C VAL A 273 -9.73 -1.42 -14.80
N ILE A 274 -10.52 -0.39 -14.49
CA ILE A 274 -10.43 0.91 -15.17
C ILE A 274 -9.08 1.57 -14.89
N HIS A 275 -8.61 1.54 -13.65
CA HIS A 275 -7.28 2.04 -13.30
C HIS A 275 -6.19 1.34 -14.13
N HIS A 276 -6.21 0.01 -14.18
CA HIS A 276 -5.24 -0.78 -14.93
C HIS A 276 -5.27 -0.49 -16.43
N ILE A 277 -6.45 -0.35 -17.04
CA ILE A 277 -6.59 0.01 -18.46
C ILE A 277 -6.04 1.41 -18.72
N CYS A 278 -6.38 2.38 -17.86
CA CYS A 278 -5.89 3.75 -17.99
C CYS A 278 -4.36 3.82 -17.87
N GLU A 279 -3.75 3.04 -16.98
CA GLU A 279 -2.30 2.97 -16.87
C GLU A 279 -1.65 2.28 -18.06
N LYS A 280 -2.20 1.16 -18.52
CA LYS A 280 -1.70 0.48 -19.71
C LYS A 280 -1.71 1.38 -20.95
N ASN A 281 -2.69 2.28 -21.05
CA ASN A 281 -2.76 3.29 -22.11
C ASN A 281 -1.75 4.44 -21.93
N LYS A 282 -1.24 4.68 -20.72
CA LYS A 282 -0.18 5.68 -20.45
C LYS A 282 1.21 5.10 -20.67
N PHE A 283 1.41 3.83 -20.34
CA PHE A 283 2.66 3.09 -20.55
C PHE A 283 2.66 2.38 -21.90
N SER A 284 2.45 3.12 -22.99
CA SER A 284 2.86 2.68 -24.32
C SER A 284 4.33 3.01 -24.49
N GLU A 285 5.17 1.98 -24.40
CA GLU A 285 6.60 1.89 -24.78
C GLU A 285 7.55 1.47 -23.63
N GLN A 286 7.96 0.20 -23.70
CA GLN A 286 9.32 -0.27 -23.39
C GLN A 286 9.86 -0.19 -21.94
N GLU A 287 9.18 -0.79 -20.97
CA GLU A 287 9.89 -1.37 -19.81
C GLU A 287 9.61 -2.88 -19.73
N ILE A 288 10.67 -3.68 -19.91
CA ILE A 288 10.65 -5.15 -19.83
C ILE A 288 10.58 -5.52 -18.34
N TYR A 289 9.45 -5.27 -17.70
CA TYR A 289 9.16 -5.90 -16.42
C TYR A 289 8.79 -7.37 -16.66
N PRO A 290 9.16 -8.29 -15.75
CA PRO A 290 8.69 -9.66 -15.83
C PRO A 290 7.16 -9.65 -15.84
N ARG A 291 6.56 -10.20 -16.91
CA ARG A 291 5.12 -10.29 -17.07
C ARG A 291 4.56 -11.25 -16.03
N LYS A 292 3.80 -10.71 -15.07
CA LYS A 292 3.13 -11.49 -14.02
C LYS A 292 1.68 -11.71 -14.43
N GLU A 293 1.27 -12.97 -14.54
CA GLU A 293 -0.10 -13.34 -14.85
C GLU A 293 -0.64 -14.28 -13.77
N GLN A 294 -1.85 -13.99 -13.28
CA GLN A 294 -2.56 -14.86 -12.37
C GLN A 294 -3.64 -15.61 -13.15
N ILE A 295 -3.52 -16.93 -13.18
CA ILE A 295 -4.46 -17.81 -13.87
C ILE A 295 -5.30 -18.52 -12.82
N THR A 296 -6.62 -18.45 -12.97
CA THR A 296 -7.55 -19.20 -12.13
C THR A 296 -8.09 -20.39 -12.92
N THR A 297 -8.09 -21.57 -12.30
CA THR A 297 -8.62 -22.79 -12.90
C THR A 297 -9.50 -23.54 -11.91
N ASN A 298 -10.55 -24.19 -12.44
CA ASN A 298 -11.36 -25.16 -11.71
C ASN A 298 -10.84 -26.61 -11.89
N SER A 299 -9.87 -26.81 -12.78
CA SER A 299 -9.23 -28.10 -13.00
C SER A 299 -8.16 -28.39 -11.94
N ARG A 300 -7.62 -29.62 -11.93
CA ARG A 300 -6.46 -29.94 -11.11
C ARG A 300 -5.27 -29.04 -11.49
N ILE A 301 -4.47 -28.70 -10.48
CA ILE A 301 -3.22 -27.97 -10.62
C ILE A 301 -2.21 -28.88 -11.34
N PHE A 302 -1.40 -28.30 -12.22
CA PHE A 302 -0.40 -29.03 -12.99
C PHE A 302 0.54 -29.87 -12.11
N ALA A 303 0.72 -31.12 -12.49
CA ALA A 303 1.77 -31.98 -11.95
C ALA A 303 3.10 -31.75 -12.68
N ALA A 304 4.22 -32.06 -12.03
CA ALA A 304 5.56 -31.90 -12.62
C ALA A 304 5.77 -32.74 -13.90
N SER A 305 4.99 -33.82 -14.07
CA SER A 305 4.98 -34.67 -15.28
C SER A 305 4.29 -34.01 -16.47
N GLU A 306 3.29 -33.17 -16.23
CA GLU A 306 2.49 -32.51 -17.28
C GLU A 306 3.23 -31.28 -17.88
N VAL A 307 4.37 -30.92 -17.29
CA VAL A 307 5.25 -29.86 -17.80
C VAL A 307 5.90 -30.27 -19.12
N GLU A 308 6.17 -31.56 -19.32
CA GLU A 308 6.75 -32.06 -20.57
C GLU A 308 5.78 -31.88 -21.74
N GLU A 309 4.52 -32.25 -21.55
CA GLU A 309 3.46 -32.02 -22.54
C GLU A 309 3.26 -30.52 -22.79
N LEU A 310 3.25 -29.68 -21.75
CA LEU A 310 3.17 -28.23 -21.90
C LEU A 310 4.30 -27.63 -22.74
N CYS A 311 5.53 -28.12 -22.59
CA CYS A 311 6.68 -27.65 -23.39
C CYS A 311 6.64 -28.12 -24.85
N GLU A 312 5.91 -29.21 -25.14
CA GLU A 312 5.65 -29.64 -26.52
C GLU A 312 4.58 -28.77 -27.19
N PHE A 313 3.53 -28.39 -26.45
CA PHE A 313 2.43 -27.57 -26.98
C PHE A 313 2.77 -26.07 -27.08
N LEU A 314 3.47 -25.53 -26.08
CA LEU A 314 4.01 -24.18 -26.09
C LEU A 314 5.49 -24.34 -26.39
N PRO A 315 6.01 -23.99 -27.59
CA PRO A 315 7.40 -24.25 -28.01
C PRO A 315 8.42 -23.50 -27.14
N LEU A 316 8.56 -23.94 -25.89
CA LEU A 316 9.33 -23.37 -24.81
C LEU A 316 10.34 -24.42 -24.37
N ARG A 317 11.60 -24.02 -24.22
CA ARG A 317 12.63 -24.92 -23.69
C ARG A 317 12.29 -25.27 -22.24
N ARG A 318 12.35 -26.56 -21.90
CA ARG A 318 12.10 -27.10 -20.55
C ARG A 318 12.91 -26.39 -19.46
N GLU A 319 14.09 -25.88 -19.81
CA GLU A 319 14.99 -25.15 -18.92
C GLU A 319 14.42 -23.81 -18.43
N ASN A 320 13.51 -23.22 -19.21
CA ASN A 320 12.90 -21.92 -18.95
C ASN A 320 11.58 -22.02 -18.16
N VAL A 321 11.05 -23.24 -17.97
CA VAL A 321 9.78 -23.47 -17.28
C VAL A 321 10.03 -24.18 -15.96
N THR A 322 9.70 -23.52 -14.84
CA THR A 322 9.77 -24.15 -13.52
C THR A 322 8.41 -24.06 -12.82
N VAL A 323 7.85 -25.21 -12.47
CA VAL A 323 6.61 -25.29 -11.68
C VAL A 323 6.96 -25.39 -10.20
N LEU A 324 6.43 -24.48 -9.39
CA LEU A 324 6.61 -24.45 -7.95
C LEU A 324 5.25 -24.61 -7.27
N THR A 325 5.08 -25.67 -6.48
CA THR A 325 3.87 -25.88 -5.68
C THR A 325 4.05 -25.23 -4.31
N LEU A 326 3.21 -24.25 -3.97
CA LEU A 326 3.32 -23.51 -2.70
C LEU A 326 3.26 -24.41 -1.45
N GLN A 327 2.54 -25.53 -1.51
CA GLN A 327 2.43 -26.50 -0.41
C GLN A 327 3.75 -27.17 -0.01
N GLN A 328 4.77 -27.14 -0.88
CA GLN A 328 6.07 -27.75 -0.59
C GLN A 328 6.97 -26.86 0.28
N PHE A 329 6.60 -25.59 0.48
CA PHE A 329 7.42 -24.63 1.20
C PHE A 329 6.87 -24.41 2.59
N HIS A 330 7.71 -24.68 3.59
CA HIS A 330 7.38 -24.41 5.00
C HIS A 330 7.91 -23.04 5.46
N THR A 331 8.95 -22.52 4.79
CA THR A 331 9.59 -21.24 5.10
C THR A 331 9.79 -20.40 3.84
N GLU A 332 9.70 -19.08 4.00
CA GLU A 332 9.98 -18.06 3.00
C GLU A 332 11.42 -18.20 2.48
N GLN A 333 12.37 -18.61 3.32
CA GLN A 333 13.76 -18.81 2.87
C GLN A 333 13.88 -19.91 1.82
N GLN A 334 13.18 -21.02 1.99
CA GLN A 334 13.16 -22.09 1.00
C GLN A 334 12.53 -21.62 -0.31
N PHE A 335 11.45 -20.84 -0.21
CA PHE A 335 10.77 -20.27 -1.37
C PHE A 335 11.65 -19.26 -2.11
N SER A 336 12.20 -18.28 -1.41
CA SER A 336 13.09 -17.24 -1.95
C SER A 336 14.36 -17.83 -2.57
N ARG A 337 15.00 -18.82 -1.92
CA ARG A 337 16.15 -19.52 -2.50
C ARG A 337 15.78 -20.22 -3.80
N LYS A 338 14.64 -20.90 -3.85
CA LYS A 338 14.21 -21.61 -5.06
C LYS A 338 13.85 -20.64 -6.18
N ILE A 339 13.25 -19.49 -5.88
CA ILE A 339 13.02 -18.42 -6.86
C ILE A 339 14.35 -17.86 -7.38
N LYS A 340 15.30 -17.53 -6.51
CA LYS A 340 16.63 -17.03 -6.92
C LYS A 340 17.35 -18.04 -7.82
N LEU A 341 17.31 -19.33 -7.45
CA LEU A 341 17.84 -20.41 -8.30
C LEU A 341 17.13 -20.55 -9.65
N CYS A 342 15.87 -20.11 -9.77
CA CYS A 342 15.16 -20.10 -11.06
C CYS A 342 15.48 -18.84 -11.87
N ALA A 343 15.68 -17.70 -11.20
CA ALA A 343 16.02 -16.41 -11.82
C ALA A 343 17.48 -16.35 -12.30
N ASP A 344 18.40 -17.01 -11.60
CA ASP A 344 19.83 -17.04 -11.92
C ASP A 344 20.18 -18.08 -13.01
N ARG A 345 19.20 -18.82 -13.56
CA ARG A 345 19.45 -19.72 -14.68
C ARG A 345 19.76 -18.88 -15.93
N PRO A 346 20.91 -19.08 -16.60
CA PRO A 346 21.20 -18.35 -17.81
C PRO A 346 20.15 -18.69 -18.85
N THR A 347 19.42 -17.67 -19.30
CA THR A 347 18.58 -17.75 -20.49
C THR A 347 19.51 -17.98 -21.67
N ILE A 348 19.76 -19.24 -22.02
CA ILE A 348 20.47 -19.57 -23.26
C ILE A 348 19.48 -19.21 -24.37
N VAL A 349 19.75 -18.08 -25.03
CA VAL A 349 18.99 -17.55 -26.17
C VAL A 349 18.91 -18.59 -27.28
#